data_AF-A0A377B9S2-F1
#
_entry.id   AF-A0A377B9S2-F1
#
_cell.length_a   1.000
_cell.length_b   1.000
_cell.length_c   1.000
_cell.angle_alpha   90.00
_cell.angle_beta   90.00
_cell.angle_gamma   90.00
#
_symmetry.space_group_name_H-M   'P 1'
#
loop_
_entity.id
_entity.type
_entity.pdbx_description
1 polymer ?
#
loop_
_entity_poly.entity_id
_entity_poly.type
_entity_poly.pdbx_seq_one_letter_code
_entity_poly.pdbx_strand_id
1 'polypeptide(L)'
;MSNLTKLANYVFGHCDALILRESVSLDLMKRSNITTAKVEHGVDTAWLVDHHTEDFTASYAVQHWLDVAAQQKTVAIPCANWHRSTNVSAPLSKRMKKPLPGGQSHSR
;
A
#
# COMPACT_ATOMS: atom_id res chain seq x y z
N MET A 1 -11.65 16.32 -26.81
CA MET A 1 -10.71 15.22 -26.48
C MET A 1 -9.32 15.80 -26.29
N SER A 2 -8.70 15.56 -25.13
CA SER A 2 -7.32 16.02 -24.86
C SER A 2 -6.32 15.23 -25.72
N ASN A 3 -5.15 15.82 -25.99
CA ASN A 3 -4.07 15.13 -26.73
C ASN A 3 -3.60 13.85 -26.02
N LEU A 4 -3.66 13.83 -24.69
CA LEU A 4 -3.27 12.68 -23.88
C LEU A 4 -4.23 11.48 -24.05
N THR A 5 -5.54 11.70 -24.15
CA THR A 5 -6.51 10.62 -24.40
C THR A 5 -6.30 9.98 -25.77
N LYS A 6 -5.95 10.79 -26.78
CA LYS A 6 -5.65 10.27 -28.14
C LYS A 6 -4.38 9.43 -28.14
N LEU A 7 -3.33 9.90 -27.46
CA LEU A 7 -2.08 9.16 -27.31
C LEU A 7 -2.30 7.86 -26.53
N ALA A 8 -3.08 7.89 -25.45
CA ALA A 8 -3.42 6.71 -24.66
C ALA A 8 -4.15 5.66 -25.51
N ASN A 9 -5.15 6.06 -26.29
CA ASN A 9 -5.85 5.15 -27.21
C ASN A 9 -4.93 4.58 -28.29
N TYR A 10 -3.99 5.38 -28.81
CA TYR A 10 -2.99 4.90 -29.77
C TYR A 10 -2.08 3.83 -29.14
N VAL A 11 -1.48 4.13 -27.98
CA VAL A 11 -0.55 3.22 -27.30
C VAL A 11 -1.27 1.94 -26.86
N PHE A 12 -2.43 2.04 -26.21
CA PHE A 12 -3.19 0.87 -25.76
C PHE A 12 -3.80 0.06 -26.90
N GLY A 13 -4.02 0.68 -28.07
CA GLY A 13 -4.43 -0.03 -29.27
C GLY A 13 -3.35 -1.00 -29.79
N HIS A 14 -2.08 -0.65 -29.60
CA HIS A 14 -0.92 -1.45 -30.03
C HIS A 14 -0.46 -2.49 -29.00
N CYS A 15 -1.00 -2.45 -27.77
CA CYS A 15 -0.77 -3.52 -26.80
C CYS A 15 -1.61 -4.76 -27.14
N ASP A 16 -1.11 -5.96 -26.86
CA ASP A 16 -1.87 -7.20 -27.02
C ASP A 16 -2.89 -7.38 -25.89
N ALA A 17 -2.48 -7.10 -24.65
CA ALA A 17 -3.33 -7.04 -23.47
C ALA A 17 -2.82 -5.94 -22.52
N LEU A 18 -3.75 -5.33 -21.77
CA LEU A 18 -3.45 -4.38 -20.71
C LEU A 18 -3.96 -4.94 -19.39
N ILE A 19 -3.03 -5.35 -18.52
CA ILE A 19 -3.36 -5.93 -17.22
C ILE A 19 -3.45 -4.82 -16.17
N LEU A 20 -4.62 -4.66 -15.55
CA LEU A 20 -4.82 -3.69 -14.48
C LEU A 20 -4.85 -4.39 -13.12
N ARG A 21 -4.05 -3.85 -12.19
CA ARG A 21 -3.96 -4.30 -10.79
C ARG A 21 -5.22 -3.97 -9.98
N GLU A 22 -5.85 -2.83 -10.25
CA GLU A 22 -6.93 -2.28 -9.43
C GLU A 22 -8.13 -1.91 -10.31
N SER A 23 -9.34 -2.21 -9.84
CA SER A 23 -10.59 -1.90 -10.55
C SER A 23 -10.83 -0.40 -10.75
N VAL A 24 -10.29 0.44 -9.86
CA VAL A 24 -10.37 1.91 -9.94
C VAL A 24 -9.73 2.44 -11.23
N SER A 25 -8.64 1.82 -11.70
CA SER A 25 -7.98 2.20 -12.95
C SER A 25 -8.87 1.94 -14.16
N LEU A 26 -9.63 0.83 -14.16
CA LEU A 26 -10.57 0.50 -15.23
C LEU A 26 -11.71 1.54 -15.28
N ASP A 27 -12.22 1.96 -14.12
CA ASP A 27 -13.30 2.94 -14.04
C ASP A 27 -12.86 4.33 -14.53
N LEU A 28 -11.61 4.72 -14.25
CA LEU A 28 -11.02 5.95 -14.76
C LEU A 28 -10.86 5.93 -16.29
N MET A 29 -10.50 4.79 -16.87
CA MET A 29 -10.40 4.62 -18.33
C MET A 29 -11.76 4.76 -19.01
N LYS A 30 -12.81 4.13 -18.45
CA LYS A 30 -14.20 4.25 -18.95
C LYS A 30 -14.66 5.71 -18.93
N ARG A 31 -14.45 6.42 -17.81
CA ARG A 31 -14.81 7.84 -17.67
C ARG A 31 -14.05 8.75 -18.63
N SER A 32 -12.83 8.37 -19.00
CA SER A 32 -11.95 9.16 -19.89
C SER A 32 -12.12 8.82 -21.37
N ASN A 33 -13.10 7.97 -21.72
CA ASN A 33 -13.39 7.53 -23.09
C ASN A 33 -12.17 6.86 -23.77
N ILE A 34 -11.37 6.14 -22.97
CA ILE A 34 -10.25 5.30 -23.42
C ILE A 34 -10.78 3.89 -23.66
N THR A 35 -10.34 3.24 -24.74
CA THR A 35 -10.77 1.88 -25.06
C THR A 35 -10.34 0.90 -23.98
N THR A 36 -11.26 0.00 -23.60
CA THR A 36 -11.02 -1.04 -22.58
C THR A 36 -11.10 -2.45 -23.17
N ALA A 37 -11.17 -2.58 -24.50
CA ALA A 37 -11.40 -3.86 -25.18
C ALA A 37 -10.32 -4.93 -24.92
N LYS A 38 -9.10 -4.50 -24.60
CA LYS A 38 -7.96 -5.37 -24.32
C LYS A 38 -7.55 -5.35 -22.84
N VAL A 39 -8.45 -4.91 -21.95
CA VAL A 39 -8.15 -4.77 -20.53
C VAL A 39 -8.54 -6.02 -19.77
N GLU A 40 -7.59 -6.59 -19.05
CA GLU A 40 -7.80 -7.75 -18.18
C GLU A 40 -7.49 -7.37 -16.73
N HIS A 41 -8.17 -8.05 -15.80
CA HIS A 41 -7.92 -7.89 -14.38
C HIS A 41 -6.76 -8.79 -13.95
N GLY A 42 -5.71 -8.21 -13.36
CA GLY A 42 -4.56 -8.95 -12.88
C GLY A 42 -4.27 -8.73 -11.41
N VAL A 43 -3.50 -9.66 -10.83
CA VAL A 43 -2.96 -9.55 -9.48
C VAL A 43 -1.68 -8.71 -9.50
N ASP A 44 -1.37 -8.01 -8.41
CA ASP A 44 -0.06 -7.36 -8.23
C ASP A 44 1.05 -8.39 -8.44
N THR A 45 1.99 -8.09 -9.34
CA THR A 45 3.09 -8.99 -9.70
C THR A 45 4.00 -9.31 -8.52
N ALA A 46 3.99 -8.50 -7.45
CA ALA A 46 4.65 -8.83 -6.18
C ALA A 46 4.17 -10.17 -5.58
N TRP A 47 2.94 -10.60 -5.88
CA TRP A 47 2.42 -11.92 -5.48
C TRP A 47 2.97 -13.09 -6.30
N LEU A 48 3.54 -12.82 -7.48
CA LEU A 48 4.17 -13.83 -8.32
C LEU A 48 5.64 -14.05 -7.95
N VAL A 49 6.18 -13.27 -7.00
CA VAL A 49 7.56 -13.40 -6.54
C VAL A 49 7.63 -14.52 -5.51
N ASP A 50 8.37 -15.58 -5.83
CA ASP A 50 8.65 -16.66 -4.89
C ASP A 50 9.44 -16.15 -3.68
N HIS A 51 9.07 -16.63 -2.50
CA HIS A 51 9.75 -16.27 -1.26
C HIS A 51 11.05 -17.07 -1.16
N HIS A 52 12.15 -16.50 -1.64
CA HIS A 52 13.49 -17.05 -1.46
C HIS A 52 14.03 -16.75 -0.05
N THR A 53 13.39 -17.31 0.98
CA THR A 53 13.88 -17.18 2.36
C THR A 53 15.15 -17.98 2.60
N GLU A 54 15.32 -19.11 1.89
CA GLU A 54 16.42 -20.05 2.11
C GLU A 54 17.74 -19.62 1.45
N ASP A 55 17.68 -18.89 0.33
CA ASP A 55 18.87 -18.50 -0.45
C ASP A 55 19.35 -17.07 -0.17
N PHE A 56 18.79 -16.40 0.84
CA PHE A 56 19.12 -15.02 1.15
C PHE A 56 20.52 -14.90 1.76
N THR A 57 21.48 -14.41 0.97
CA THR A 57 22.82 -14.04 1.46
C THR A 57 22.90 -12.53 1.67
N ALA A 58 22.92 -12.11 2.94
CA ALA A 58 23.02 -10.69 3.29
C ALA A 58 24.40 -10.11 2.89
N SER A 59 24.41 -8.93 2.27
CA SER A 59 25.65 -8.16 2.11
C SER A 59 26.13 -7.61 3.45
N TYR A 60 27.40 -7.24 3.56
CA TYR A 60 28.00 -6.73 4.80
C TYR A 60 27.15 -5.63 5.48
N ALA A 61 26.67 -4.65 4.71
CA ALA A 61 25.86 -3.56 5.24
C ALA A 61 24.52 -4.06 5.79
N VAL A 62 23.87 -5.01 5.11
CA VAL A 62 22.60 -5.59 5.55
C VAL A 62 22.81 -6.41 6.81
N GLN A 63 23.85 -7.25 6.85
CA GLN A 63 24.18 -8.05 8.03
C GLN A 63 24.45 -7.16 9.25
N HIS A 64 25.22 -6.08 9.09
CA HIS A 64 25.49 -5.13 10.17
C HIS A 64 24.20 -4.56 10.78
N TRP A 65 23.26 -4.11 9.94
CA TRP A 65 21.99 -3.57 10.44
C TRP A 65 21.07 -4.63 11.03
N LEU A 66 21.10 -5.87 10.52
CA LEU A 66 20.40 -7.00 11.13
C LEU A 66 20.94 -7.31 12.53
N ASP A 67 22.25 -7.31 12.70
CA ASP A 67 22.90 -7.53 14.01
C ASP A 67 22.54 -6.43 15.00
N VAL A 68 22.57 -5.16 14.56
CA VAL A 68 22.13 -4.02 15.38
C VAL A 68 20.65 -4.15 15.75
N ALA A 69 19.80 -4.54 14.81
CA ALA A 69 18.36 -4.72 15.05
C ALA A 69 18.07 -5.87 16.02
N ALA A 70 18.90 -6.92 16.03
CA ALA A 70 18.76 -8.07 16.95
C ALA A 70 19.19 -7.73 18.38
N GLN A 71 20.14 -6.82 18.58
CA GLN A 71 20.65 -6.42 19.90
C GLN A 71 19.69 -5.52 20.68
N GLN A 72 18.77 -4.84 20.00
CA GLN A 72 17.85 -3.86 20.60
C GLN A 72 16.39 -4.19 20.29
N LYS A 73 15.46 -3.76 21.15
CA LYS A 73 14.03 -3.86 20.81
C LYS A 73 13.72 -2.90 19.66
N THR A 74 13.72 -3.43 18.44
CA THR A 74 13.57 -2.66 17.21
C THR A 74 12.17 -2.87 16.63
N VAL A 75 11.53 -1.79 16.20
CA VAL A 75 10.23 -1.84 15.50
C VAL A 75 10.43 -1.31 14.08
N ALA A 76 10.07 -2.11 13.09
CA ALA A 76 10.05 -1.67 11.70
C ALA A 76 8.88 -0.71 11.47
N ILE A 77 9.17 0.49 10.96
CA ILE A 77 8.16 1.50 10.63
C ILE A 77 8.13 1.68 9.11
N PRO A 78 7.03 1.33 8.42
CA PRO A 78 6.87 1.64 7.00
C PRO A 78 6.95 3.15 6.78
N CYS A 79 7.69 3.59 5.75
CA CYS A 79 7.96 5.01 5.49
C CYS A 79 6.69 5.87 5.36
N ALA A 80 5.59 5.32 4.83
CA ALA A 80 4.29 6.01 4.78
C ALA A 80 3.73 6.40 6.17
N ASN A 81 4.08 5.63 7.20
CA ASN A 81 3.74 5.92 8.60
C ASN A 81 4.81 6.74 9.33
N TRP A 82 5.95 7.02 8.72
CA TRP A 82 7.06 7.76 9.33
C TRP A 82 6.63 9.16 9.78
N HIS A 83 5.96 9.91 8.90
CA HIS A 83 5.46 11.27 9.22
C HIS A 83 4.40 11.27 10.33
N ARG A 84 3.73 10.14 10.60
CA ARG A 84 2.78 10.00 11.70
C ARG A 84 3.48 9.65 13.02
N SER A 85 4.59 8.93 12.95
CA SER A 85 5.36 8.48 14.12
C SER A 85 6.14 9.61 14.80
N THR A 86 6.61 10.61 14.05
CA THR A 86 7.33 11.77 14.61
C THR A 86 6.46 12.65 15.50
N ASN A 87 5.14 12.50 15.45
CA ASN A 87 4.18 13.19 16.33
C ASN A 87 3.81 12.39 17.60
N VAL A 88 4.44 11.24 17.87
CA VAL A 88 4.14 10.37 19.02
C VAL A 88 5.04 10.68 20.24
N SER A 89 5.79 11.78 20.24
CA SER A 89 6.52 12.28 21.43
C SER A 89 5.61 12.81 22.56
N ALA A 90 4.32 12.48 22.55
CA ALA A 90 3.43 12.71 23.69
C ALA A 90 3.45 11.46 24.60
N PRO A 91 3.77 11.59 25.90
CA PRO A 91 3.91 10.44 26.79
C PRO A 91 2.62 9.62 26.87
N LEU A 92 2.79 8.29 26.87
CA LEU A 92 1.74 7.26 26.86
C LEU A 92 0.68 7.39 27.98
N SER A 93 0.94 8.23 28.99
CA SER A 93 0.09 8.43 30.18
C SER A 93 -1.26 9.12 29.89
N LYS A 94 -1.47 9.72 28.71
CA LYS A 94 -2.73 10.38 28.36
C LYS A 94 -3.72 9.55 27.53
N ARG A 95 -3.39 8.30 27.17
CA ARG A 95 -4.23 7.51 26.23
C ARG A 95 -5.28 6.60 26.89
N MET A 96 -5.42 6.62 28.21
CA MET A 96 -6.55 5.99 28.91
C MET A 96 -7.38 7.06 29.61
N LYS A 97 -8.42 7.55 28.92
CA LYS A 97 -9.67 8.12 29.46
C LYS A 97 -10.54 8.59 28.30
N LYS A 98 -11.23 7.66 27.65
CA LYS A 98 -12.54 7.96 27.07
C LYS A 98 -13.56 7.12 27.84
N PRO A 99 -14.36 7.70 28.74
CA PRO A 99 -15.51 6.99 29.27
C PRO A 99 -16.53 6.81 28.14
N LEU A 100 -17.12 5.62 28.07
CA LEU A 100 -18.23 5.28 27.16
C LEU A 100 -19.44 6.19 27.49
N PRO A 101 -20.19 6.69 26.49
CA PRO A 101 -21.37 7.50 26.72
C PRO A 101 -22.48 6.64 27.35
N GLY A 102 -23.19 7.24 28.32
CA GLY A 102 -23.99 6.56 29.33
C GLY A 102 -25.18 5.74 28.82
N GLY A 103 -25.34 4.56 29.42
CA GLY A 103 -26.61 3.85 29.46
C GLY A 103 -27.52 4.51 30.51
N GLN A 104 -28.63 5.08 30.07
CA GLN A 104 -29.67 5.56 30.97
C GLN A 104 -30.28 4.36 31.70
N SER A 105 -30.29 4.46 33.03
CA SER A 105 -31.05 3.60 33.92
C SER A 105 -32.50 4.04 33.91
N HIS A 106 -33.42 3.16 33.52
CA HIS A 106 -34.83 3.28 33.85
C HIS A 106 -35.23 2.10 34.73
N SER A 107 -35.32 2.39 36.02
CA SER A 107 -36.00 1.57 37.01
C SER A 107 -37.46 2.01 37.09
N ARG A 108 -38.35 1.06 36.77
CA ARG A 108 -39.77 0.89 37.15
C ARG A 108 -40.65 0.58 35.96
#